data_AF-A0A7X9BVB2-F1
#
_entry.id   AF-A0A7X9BVB2-F1
#
_cell.length_a   1.000
_cell.length_b   1.000
_cell.length_c   1.000
_cell.angle_alpha   90.00
_cell.angle_beta   90.00
_cell.angle_gamma   90.00
#
_symmetry.space_group_name_H-M   'P 1'
#
loop_
_entity.id
_entity.type
_entity.pdbx_description
1 polymer ?
#
loop_
_entity_poly.entity_id
_entity_poly.type
_entity_poly.pdbx_seq_one_letter_code
_entity_poly.pdbx_strand_id
1 'polypeptide(L)'
;FFPINKIFYSGLVLKSLAELLSTFGYKVFPLEDTAWNNSFQNTMHYVITAVIVFSYIVLSILLAYGLSKAQKYPRMTQFLKMFSVIFIASGFFTVLATQVLPFYVGLIERVNLYSLMILNVVLALWMRSLHSPLASRSDKLHIGRNM
;
A
#
# COMPACT_ATOMS: atom_id res chain seq x y z
N PHE A 1 -19.04 9.69 -7.12
CA PHE A 1 -18.22 9.72 -5.89
C PHE A 1 -18.40 8.40 -5.15
N PHE A 2 -17.30 7.67 -4.88
CA PHE A 2 -17.35 6.27 -4.40
C PHE A 2 -17.92 6.16 -2.97
N PRO A 3 -19.04 5.45 -2.76
CA PRO A 3 -19.67 5.31 -1.44
C PRO A 3 -19.20 4.02 -0.75
N ILE A 4 -17.93 3.96 -0.37
CA ILE A 4 -17.38 2.79 0.38
C ILE A 4 -17.18 3.17 1.84
N ASN A 5 -16.23 4.05 2.16
CA ASN A 5 -15.98 4.56 3.51
C ASN A 5 -14.96 5.71 3.48
N LYS A 6 -15.10 6.73 4.34
CA LYS A 6 -14.12 7.83 4.45
C LYS A 6 -12.72 7.32 4.81
N ILE A 7 -12.65 6.26 5.63
CA ILE A 7 -11.40 5.64 6.07
C ILE A 7 -10.66 4.99 4.89
N PHE A 8 -11.38 4.23 4.06
CA PHE A 8 -10.80 3.58 2.88
C PHE A 8 -10.31 4.61 1.86
N TYR A 9 -11.06 5.70 1.68
CA TYR A 9 -10.65 6.80 0.82
C TYR A 9 -9.39 7.51 1.33
N SER A 10 -9.31 7.76 2.64
CA SER A 10 -8.10 8.29 3.27
C SER A 10 -6.89 7.39 3.03
N GLY A 11 -7.08 6.06 3.04
CA GLY A 11 -6.04 5.11 2.66
C GLY A 11 -5.60 5.30 1.21
N LEU A 12 -6.55 5.40 0.27
CA LEU A 12 -6.24 5.60 -1.14
C LEU A 12 -5.45 6.90 -1.39
N VAL A 13 -5.85 8.00 -0.73
CA VAL A 13 -5.14 9.29 -0.80
C VAL A 13 -3.73 9.16 -0.21
N LEU A 14 -3.59 8.52 0.94
CA LEU A 14 -2.29 8.29 1.58
C LEU A 14 -1.36 7.46 0.67
N LYS A 15 -1.89 6.44 -0.02
CA LYS A 15 -1.13 5.66 -1.01
C LYS A 15 -0.61 6.54 -2.13
N SER A 16 -1.48 7.33 -2.76
CA SER A 16 -1.07 8.21 -3.87
C SER A 16 -0.01 9.21 -3.44
N LEU A 17 -0.14 9.78 -2.24
CA LEU A 17 0.88 10.67 -1.67
C LEU A 17 2.20 9.95 -1.41
N ALA A 18 2.18 8.74 -0.84
CA ALA A 18 3.38 7.95 -0.59
C ALA A 18 4.10 7.56 -1.89
N GLU A 19 3.37 7.25 -2.95
CA GLU A 19 3.91 6.87 -4.26
C GLU A 19 4.52 8.08 -4.99
N LEU A 20 3.88 9.25 -4.89
CA LEU A 20 4.44 10.52 -5.36
C LEU A 20 5.72 10.86 -4.58
N LEU A 21 5.67 10.79 -3.25
CA LEU A 21 6.81 11.08 -2.40
C LEU A 21 7.98 10.12 -2.65
N SER A 22 7.71 8.84 -2.93
CA SER A 22 8.72 7.87 -3.34
C SER A 22 9.37 8.26 -4.67
N THR A 23 8.55 8.63 -5.67
CA THR A 23 9.04 8.97 -7.01
C THR A 23 9.84 10.27 -7.02
N PHE A 24 9.37 11.30 -6.33
CA PHE A 24 10.04 12.59 -6.27
C PHE A 24 11.15 12.61 -5.21
N GLY A 25 10.92 12.07 -4.03
CA GLY A 25 11.86 12.07 -2.92
C GLY A 25 13.17 11.37 -3.26
N TYR A 26 13.11 10.19 -3.87
CA TYR A 26 14.33 9.48 -4.29
C TYR A 26 15.02 10.12 -5.50
N LYS A 27 14.30 10.88 -6.33
CA LYS A 27 14.90 11.67 -7.42
C LYS A 27 15.60 12.92 -6.92
N VAL A 28 15.05 13.57 -5.90
CA VAL A 28 15.62 14.79 -5.32
C VAL A 28 16.79 14.48 -4.40
N PHE A 29 16.74 13.34 -3.69
CA PHE A 29 17.80 12.90 -2.77
C PHE A 29 18.26 11.48 -3.12
N PRO A 30 19.04 11.29 -4.19
CA PRO A 30 19.64 9.99 -4.49
C PRO A 30 20.72 9.65 -3.46
N LEU A 31 20.99 8.36 -3.24
CA LEU A 31 22.13 7.93 -2.40
C LEU A 31 23.44 8.32 -3.09
N GLU A 32 24.37 8.93 -2.35
CA GLU A 32 25.73 9.17 -2.86
C GLU A 32 26.62 7.96 -2.56
N ASP A 33 27.41 7.50 -3.54
CA ASP A 33 28.33 6.35 -3.44
C ASP A 33 29.53 6.59 -2.50
N THR A 34 29.67 7.78 -1.93
CA THR A 34 30.82 8.10 -1.08
C THR A 34 30.56 7.65 0.37
N ALA A 35 31.26 6.58 0.73
CA ALA A 35 31.31 5.92 2.03
C ALA A 35 30.94 6.83 3.22
N TRP A 36 29.82 6.54 3.88
CA TRP A 36 29.45 6.94 5.25
C TRP A 36 29.78 8.38 5.69
N ASN A 37 29.97 9.32 4.77
CA ASN A 37 30.04 10.71 5.13
C ASN A 37 28.60 11.12 5.43
N ASN A 38 28.40 11.82 6.54
CA ASN A 38 27.15 12.46 6.92
C ASN A 38 26.85 13.62 5.93
N SER A 39 26.77 13.33 4.64
CA SER A 39 26.31 14.22 3.59
C SER A 39 24.82 14.45 3.84
N PHE A 40 24.42 15.72 3.82
CA PHE A 40 23.02 16.13 3.99
C PHE A 40 22.07 15.29 3.11
N GLN A 41 22.53 14.91 1.92
CA GLN A 41 21.81 14.10 0.97
C GLN A 41 21.51 12.68 1.49
N ASN A 42 22.49 11.99 2.08
CA ASN A 42 22.31 10.66 2.65
C ASN A 42 21.35 10.71 3.86
N THR A 43 21.47 11.73 4.72
CA THR A 43 20.53 11.92 5.84
C THR A 43 19.10 12.13 5.33
N MET A 44 18.91 13.01 4.34
CA MET A 44 17.59 13.27 3.77
C MET A 44 17.00 12.05 3.06
N HIS A 45 17.83 11.25 2.38
CA HIS A 45 17.41 9.99 1.79
C HIS A 45 16.83 9.03 2.84
N TYR A 46 17.55 8.81 3.95
CA TYR A 46 17.06 7.95 5.04
C TYR A 46 15.80 8.49 5.71
N VAL A 47 15.69 9.80 5.89
CA VAL A 47 14.47 10.44 6.43
C VAL A 47 13.27 10.19 5.52
N ILE A 48 13.43 10.37 4.20
CA ILE A 48 12.36 10.13 3.23
C ILE A 48 11.98 8.65 3.23
N THR A 49 12.94 7.74 3.24
CA THR A 49 12.70 6.29 3.35
C THR A 49 11.88 5.97 4.60
N ALA A 50 12.23 6.53 5.76
CA ALA A 50 11.50 6.32 7.01
C ALA A 50 10.05 6.82 6.93
N VAL A 51 9.82 8.01 6.36
CA VAL A 51 8.48 8.58 6.16
C VAL A 51 7.64 7.72 5.23
N ILE A 52 8.24 7.23 4.13
CA ILE A 52 7.56 6.37 3.16
C ILE A 52 7.16 5.04 3.79
N VAL A 53 8.09 4.38 4.49
CA VAL A 53 7.83 3.10 5.17
C VAL A 53 6.71 3.26 6.20
N PHE A 54 6.77 4.30 7.03
CA PHE A 54 5.72 4.59 8.00
C PHE A 54 4.36 4.81 7.32
N SER A 55 4.33 5.57 6.22
CA SER A 55 3.12 5.81 5.43
C SER A 55 2.51 4.51 4.89
N TYR A 56 3.33 3.56 4.42
CA TYR A 56 2.86 2.27 3.94
C TYR A 56 2.33 1.35 5.06
N ILE A 57 2.92 1.40 6.25
CA ILE A 57 2.40 0.68 7.43
C ILE A 57 1.01 1.21 7.77
N VAL A 58 0.86 2.53 7.91
CA VAL A 58 -0.42 3.19 8.19
C VAL A 58 -1.44 2.88 7.10
N LEU A 59 -1.04 2.93 5.83
CA LEU A 59 -1.87 2.55 4.68
C LEU A 59 -2.40 1.13 4.82
N SER A 60 -1.55 0.17 5.14
CA SER A 60 -1.93 -1.25 5.23
C SER A 60 -3.02 -1.46 6.28
N ILE A 61 -2.91 -0.78 7.42
CA ILE A 61 -3.90 -0.81 8.51
C ILE A 61 -5.19 -0.12 8.07
N LEU A 62 -5.11 1.05 7.43
CA LEU A 62 -6.27 1.79 6.94
C LEU A 62 -7.06 0.99 5.90
N LEU A 63 -6.38 0.27 5.01
CA LEU A 63 -7.03 -0.59 4.00
C LEU A 63 -7.75 -1.77 4.66
N ALA A 64 -7.11 -2.46 5.60
CA ALA A 64 -7.72 -3.58 6.32
C ALA A 64 -8.92 -3.14 7.18
N TYR A 65 -8.76 -2.08 7.96
CA TYR A 65 -9.82 -1.56 8.84
C TYR A 65 -10.95 -0.86 8.07
N GLY A 66 -10.61 -0.07 7.05
CA GLY A 66 -11.54 0.69 6.25
C GLY A 66 -12.56 -0.19 5.52
N LEU A 67 -12.11 -1.35 5.00
CA LEU A 67 -12.98 -2.32 4.33
C LEU A 67 -13.71 -3.26 5.31
N SER A 68 -13.09 -3.56 6.46
CA SER A 68 -13.75 -4.32 7.54
C SER A 68 -14.99 -3.59 8.08
N LYS A 69 -14.91 -2.27 8.25
CA LYS A 69 -16.03 -1.45 8.72
C LYS A 69 -17.17 -1.33 7.70
N ALA A 70 -16.89 -1.47 6.41
CA ALA A 70 -17.91 -1.34 5.37
C ALA A 70 -18.80 -2.58 5.23
N GLN A 71 -18.36 -3.77 5.69
CA GLN A 71 -19.00 -5.09 5.58
C GLN A 71 -19.61 -5.49 4.21
N LYS A 72 -19.41 -4.67 3.17
CA LYS A 72 -20.08 -4.81 1.86
C LYS A 72 -19.40 -5.82 0.93
N TYR A 73 -18.10 -6.11 1.15
CA TYR A 73 -17.28 -6.98 0.30
C TYR A 73 -16.36 -7.92 1.10
N PRO A 74 -16.87 -9.04 1.64
CA PRO A 74 -16.13 -9.91 2.57
C PRO A 74 -14.86 -10.53 1.96
N ARG A 75 -14.87 -10.91 0.67
CA ARG A 75 -13.69 -11.49 -0.02
C ARG A 75 -12.52 -10.51 -0.12
N MET A 76 -12.79 -9.26 -0.50
CA MET A 76 -11.75 -8.23 -0.63
C MET A 76 -11.20 -7.83 0.75
N THR A 77 -12.07 -7.77 1.76
CA THR A 77 -11.65 -7.47 3.14
C THR A 77 -10.68 -8.52 3.67
N GLN A 78 -10.95 -9.80 3.42
CA GLN A 78 -10.06 -10.89 3.85
C GLN A 78 -8.70 -10.83 3.14
N PHE A 79 -8.70 -10.53 1.83
CA PHE A 79 -7.47 -10.32 1.07
C PHE A 79 -6.63 -9.16 1.63
N LEU A 80 -7.25 -7.99 1.86
CA LEU A 80 -6.54 -6.82 2.40
C LEU A 80 -6.02 -7.04 3.82
N LYS A 81 -6.78 -7.75 4.67
CA LYS A 81 -6.34 -8.10 6.03
C LYS A 81 -5.12 -9.02 5.99
N MET A 82 -5.16 -10.07 5.16
CA MET A 82 -4.05 -11.00 4.99
C MET A 82 -2.82 -10.28 4.40
N PHE A 83 -3.04 -9.45 3.38
CA PHE A 83 -2.00 -8.62 2.79
C PHE A 83 -1.35 -7.70 3.82
N SER A 84 -2.12 -7.00 4.65
CA SER A 84 -1.58 -6.10 5.68
C SER A 84 -0.71 -6.86 6.70
N VAL A 85 -1.14 -8.03 7.18
CA VAL A 85 -0.34 -8.84 8.11
C VAL A 85 0.97 -9.30 7.47
N ILE A 86 0.91 -9.84 6.25
CA ILE A 86 2.10 -10.31 5.52
C ILE A 86 3.04 -9.14 5.21
N PHE A 87 2.50 -8.00 4.79
CA PHE A 87 3.27 -6.80 4.45
C PHE A 87 4.01 -6.22 5.67
N ILE A 88 3.34 -6.15 6.82
CA ILE A 88 3.97 -5.69 8.08
C ILE A 88 5.03 -6.69 8.54
N ALA A 89 4.75 -7.99 8.51
CA ALA A 89 5.71 -9.02 8.90
C ALA A 89 6.95 -9.02 7.99
N SER A 90 6.73 -8.90 6.67
CA SER A 90 7.78 -8.75 5.65
C SER A 90 8.62 -7.50 5.90
N GLY A 91 7.98 -6.35 6.15
CA GLY A 91 8.69 -5.10 6.48
C GLY A 91 9.54 -5.20 7.74
N PHE A 92 9.04 -5.86 8.79
CA PHE A 92 9.80 -6.12 10.01
C PHE A 92 10.99 -7.05 9.74
N PHE A 93 10.79 -8.07 8.92
CA PHE A 93 11.85 -8.98 8.50
C PHE A 93 12.95 -8.27 7.71
N THR A 94 12.60 -7.28 6.88
CA THR A 94 13.60 -6.43 6.19
C THR A 94 14.52 -5.72 7.18
N VAL A 95 13.96 -5.14 8.25
CA VAL A 95 14.73 -4.42 9.27
C VAL A 95 15.59 -5.37 10.12
N LEU A 96 15.15 -6.61 10.33
CA LEU A 96 15.98 -7.62 11.00
C LEU A 96 17.09 -8.13 10.06
N ALA A 97 16.78 -8.31 8.78
CA ALA A 97 17.73 -8.77 7.78
C ALA A 97 18.86 -7.76 7.52
N THR A 98 18.63 -6.45 7.70
CA THR A 98 19.70 -5.44 7.62
C THR A 98 20.76 -5.62 8.71
N GLN A 99 20.39 -6.17 9.87
CA GLN A 99 21.33 -6.42 10.96
C GLN A 99 22.11 -7.73 10.80
N VAL A 100 21.51 -8.76 10.18
CA VAL A 100 22.09 -10.11 10.10
C VAL A 100 22.74 -10.41 8.74
N LEU A 101 22.13 -9.97 7.64
CA LEU A 101 22.53 -10.30 6.26
C LEU A 101 22.44 -9.06 5.35
N PRO A 102 23.34 -8.06 5.50
CA PRO A 102 23.29 -6.80 4.76
C PRO A 102 23.35 -6.96 3.24
N PHE A 103 23.95 -8.05 2.73
CA PHE A 103 24.04 -8.32 1.30
C PHE A 103 22.71 -8.71 0.63
N TYR A 104 21.76 -9.30 1.39
CA TYR A 104 20.48 -9.79 0.85
C TYR A 104 19.31 -8.83 1.09
N VAL A 105 19.53 -7.75 1.85
CA VAL A 105 18.51 -6.73 2.18
C VAL A 105 17.82 -6.20 0.94
N GLY A 106 18.58 -5.81 -0.08
CA GLY A 106 18.03 -5.22 -1.29
C GLY A 106 17.07 -6.16 -2.05
N LEU A 107 17.23 -7.48 -1.92
CA LEU A 107 16.27 -8.43 -2.49
C LEU A 107 14.96 -8.43 -1.70
N ILE A 108 15.05 -8.42 -0.37
CA ILE A 108 13.88 -8.42 0.52
C ILE A 108 13.08 -7.13 0.37
N GLU A 109 13.76 -5.98 0.27
CA GLU A 109 13.14 -4.69 -0.01
C GLU A 109 12.35 -4.71 -1.34
N ARG A 110 12.95 -5.27 -2.41
CA ARG A 110 12.28 -5.42 -3.71
C ARG A 110 11.04 -6.30 -3.64
N VAL A 111 11.06 -7.38 -2.87
CA VAL A 111 9.87 -8.22 -2.66
C VAL A 111 8.73 -7.40 -2.03
N ASN A 112 9.04 -6.56 -1.04
CA ASN A 112 8.04 -5.71 -0.40
C ASN A 112 7.51 -4.62 -1.35
N LEU A 113 8.39 -4.03 -2.16
CA LEU A 113 8.02 -3.05 -3.19
C LEU A 113 7.13 -3.66 -4.28
N TYR A 114 7.46 -4.85 -4.79
CA TYR A 114 6.64 -5.54 -5.78
C TYR A 114 5.28 -5.95 -5.21
N SER A 115 5.22 -6.31 -3.93
CA SER A 115 3.96 -6.59 -3.24
C SER A 115 3.03 -5.37 -3.23
N LEU A 116 3.57 -4.16 -3.03
CA LEU A 116 2.81 -2.91 -3.12
C LEU A 116 2.35 -2.59 -4.56
N MET A 117 3.18 -2.89 -5.57
CA MET A 117 2.78 -2.74 -6.97
C MET A 117 1.63 -3.67 -7.33
N ILE A 118 1.67 -4.93 -6.90
CA ILE A 118 0.56 -5.88 -7.11
C ILE A 118 -0.71 -5.38 -6.41
N LEU A 119 -0.60 -4.92 -5.16
CA LEU A 119 -1.74 -4.33 -4.44
C LEU A 119 -2.34 -3.15 -5.22
N ASN A 120 -1.51 -2.28 -5.80
CA ASN A 120 -1.96 -1.16 -6.61
C ASN A 120 -2.80 -1.62 -7.82
N VAL A 121 -2.29 -2.59 -8.56
CA VAL A 121 -3.01 -3.17 -9.72
C VAL A 121 -4.32 -3.81 -9.30
N VAL A 122 -4.31 -4.61 -8.22
CA VAL A 122 -5.52 -5.27 -7.70
C VAL A 122 -6.56 -4.24 -7.26
N LEU A 123 -6.15 -3.19 -6.54
CA LEU A 123 -7.05 -2.11 -6.13
C LEU A 123 -7.62 -1.36 -7.33
N ALA A 124 -6.81 -1.06 -8.35
CA ALA A 124 -7.25 -0.39 -9.56
C ALA A 124 -8.27 -1.24 -10.35
N LEU A 125 -8.03 -2.55 -10.51
CA LEU A 125 -8.95 -3.48 -11.16
C LEU A 125 -10.25 -3.64 -10.38
N TRP A 126 -10.16 -3.78 -9.05
CA TRP A 126 -11.33 -3.87 -8.19
C TRP A 126 -12.20 -2.61 -8.26
N MET A 127 -11.55 -1.44 -8.26
CA MET A 127 -12.24 -0.15 -8.38
C MET A 127 -12.90 0.05 -9.75
N ARG A 128 -12.26 -0.43 -10.83
CA ARG A 128 -12.87 -0.47 -12.17
C ARG A 128 -14.07 -1.42 -12.22
N SER A 129 -13.97 -2.59 -11.60
CA SER A 129 -15.07 -3.56 -11.52
C SER A 129 -16.29 -2.97 -10.80
N LEU A 130 -16.07 -2.22 -9.72
CA LEU A 130 -17.09 -1.44 -9.02
C LEU A 130 -17.79 -0.39 -9.90
N HIS A 131 -17.08 0.18 -10.88
CA HIS A 131 -17.65 1.17 -11.81
C HIS A 131 -18.35 0.54 -13.01
N SER A 132 -18.21 -0.78 -13.23
CA SER A 132 -18.79 -1.44 -14.40
C SER A 132 -20.32 -1.48 -14.33
N PRO A 133 -21.05 -1.25 -15.46
CA PRO A 133 -22.52 -1.26 -15.48
C PRO A 133 -23.15 -2.61 -15.10
N LEU A 134 -22.36 -3.70 -15.08
CA LEU A 134 -22.80 -5.04 -14.67
C LEU A 134 -23.08 -5.13 -13.16
N ALA A 135 -22.38 -4.36 -12.32
CA ALA A 135 -22.64 -4.31 -10.88
C ALA A 135 -23.99 -3.64 -10.57
N SER A 136 -24.32 -2.57 -11.30
CA SER A 136 -25.63 -1.88 -11.23
C SER A 136 -26.79 -2.78 -11.68
N ARG A 137 -26.54 -3.69 -12.63
CA ARG A 137 -27.56 -4.61 -13.15
C ARG A 137 -27.85 -5.80 -12.23
N SER A 138 -26.83 -6.30 -11.53
CA SER A 138 -27.01 -7.38 -10.53
C SER A 138 -27.78 -6.92 -9.30
N ASP A 139 -27.56 -5.70 -8.82
CA ASP A 139 -28.31 -5.11 -7.70
C ASP A 139 -29.79 -4.95 -8.05
N LYS A 140 -30.08 -4.51 -9.30
CA LYS A 140 -31.45 -4.39 -9.81
C LYS A 140 -32.15 -5.74 -9.99
N LEU A 141 -31.42 -6.80 -10.36
CA LEU A 141 -31.97 -8.16 -10.50
C LEU A 141 -32.32 -8.80 -9.15
N HIS A 142 -31.58 -8.47 -8.08
CA HIS A 142 -31.94 -8.92 -6.73
C HIS A 142 -33.15 -8.18 -6.15
N ILE A 143 -33.34 -6.89 -6.49
CA ILE A 143 -34.52 -6.12 -6.10
C ILE A 143 -35.76 -6.53 -6.92
N GLY A 144 -35.62 -6.77 -8.22
CA GLY A 144 -36.73 -7.18 -9.08
C GLY A 144 -37.21 -8.63 -8.91
N ARG A 145 -36.53 -9.43 -8.08
CA ARG A 145 -36.93 -10.81 -7.76
C ARG A 145 -37.65 -10.94 -6.40
N ASN A 146 -37.67 -9.86 -5.62
CA ASN A 146 -38.32 -9.77 -4.30
C ASN A 146 -39.56 -8.86 -4.33
N MET A 147 -40.09 -8.58 -5.52
CA MET A 147 -41.32 -7.83 -5.78
C MET A 147 -42.21 -8.67 -6.68
#